data_AF-A0AA40VVF2-F1
#
_entry.id   AF-A0AA40VVF2-F1
#
_cell.length_a   1.000
_cell.length_b   1.000
_cell.length_c   1.000
_cell.angle_alpha   90.00
_cell.angle_beta   90.00
_cell.angle_gamma   90.00
#
_symmetry.space_group_name_H-M   'P 1'
#
loop_
_entity.id
_entity.type
_entity.pdbx_description
1 polymer ?
#
loop_
_entity_poly.entity_id
_entity_poly.type
_entity_poly.pdbx_seq_one_letter_code
_entity_poly.pdbx_strand_id
1 'polypeptide(L)'
;MGLDAQRNLYMTYPAIEAILNYRENSAREKLASKKLKALYQNNSQLVKTSVRIVNKPNGFKIPDNGKVNAVPYGGFLQLVNFEVIQQNPVAINLVVAGLGDSLRSLAYSHFGIAISDEQRNQWLSTRHDGKMVRRDLTDAIKSYLERHKECSDNYRIFIYVNATDAMYRAVFGMTAKQMEEMLGCTRHESRDYLDSRSLNRINNAEAACVAQIDNRDVEPMQAVKNVVDFLCLTPSQPVSKIEVVA
;
A
#
# COMPACT_ATOMS: atom_id res chain seq x y z
N MET A 1 17.13 -3.73 1.30
CA MET A 1 18.01 -2.55 1.04
C MET A 1 19.07 -2.49 2.12
N GLY A 2 20.12 -1.69 1.93
CA GLY A 2 21.09 -1.44 2.99
C GLY A 2 22.15 -0.42 2.62
N LEU A 3 22.90 -0.02 3.62
CA LEU A 3 24.00 0.93 3.56
C LEU A 3 25.33 0.16 3.51
N ASP A 4 26.31 0.67 2.77
CA ASP A 4 27.70 0.26 2.92
C ASP A 4 28.38 0.98 4.10
N ALA A 5 29.68 0.73 4.32
CA ALA A 5 30.45 1.38 5.37
C ALA A 5 30.56 2.90 5.19
N GLN A 6 30.43 3.39 3.95
CA GLN A 6 30.46 4.80 3.58
C GLN A 6 29.07 5.46 3.63
N ARG A 7 28.04 4.73 4.11
CA ARG A 7 26.63 5.17 4.16
C ARG A 7 26.00 5.44 2.79
N ASN A 8 26.52 4.84 1.72
CA ASN A 8 25.83 4.83 0.43
C ASN A 8 24.68 3.82 0.45
N LEU A 9 23.51 4.22 -0.07
CA LEU A 9 22.32 3.38 -0.09
C LEU A 9 22.29 2.46 -1.31
N TYR A 10 22.02 1.18 -1.07
CA TYR A 10 21.94 0.13 -2.06
C TYR A 10 20.64 -0.67 -1.98
N MET A 11 20.15 -1.05 -3.14
CA MET A 11 18.98 -1.91 -3.32
C MET A 11 19.45 -3.31 -3.73
N THR A 12 19.29 -4.27 -2.81
CA THR A 12 19.59 -5.68 -3.06
C THR A 12 18.60 -6.26 -4.07
N TYR A 13 19.04 -7.19 -4.91
CA TYR A 13 18.15 -7.77 -5.94
C TYR A 13 16.85 -8.37 -5.39
N PRO A 14 16.87 -9.17 -4.30
CA PRO A 14 15.62 -9.66 -3.70
C PRO A 14 14.68 -8.54 -3.24
N ALA A 15 15.23 -7.39 -2.82
CA ALA A 15 14.40 -6.26 -2.41
C ALA A 15 13.78 -5.55 -3.63
N ILE A 16 14.54 -5.41 -4.72
CA ILE A 16 14.01 -4.88 -5.98
C ILE A 16 12.89 -5.78 -6.49
N GLU A 17 13.10 -7.10 -6.45
CA GLU A 17 12.11 -8.08 -6.91
C GLU A 17 10.84 -8.04 -6.07
N ALA A 18 10.97 -7.97 -4.74
CA ALA A 18 9.83 -7.80 -3.85
C ALA A 18 9.08 -6.47 -4.09
N ILE A 19 9.79 -5.35 -4.20
CA ILE A 19 9.18 -4.02 -4.35
C ILE A 19 8.48 -3.86 -5.70
N LEU A 20 9.09 -4.33 -6.78
CA LEU A 20 8.54 -4.20 -8.15
C LEU A 20 7.67 -5.39 -8.55
N ASN A 21 7.40 -6.32 -7.62
CA ASN A 21 6.65 -7.55 -7.83
C ASN A 21 7.18 -8.36 -9.04
N TYR A 22 8.49 -8.48 -9.13
CA TYR A 22 9.13 -9.34 -10.13
C TYR A 22 9.19 -10.79 -9.66
N ARG A 23 9.33 -11.69 -10.62
CA ARG A 23 9.73 -13.08 -10.34
C ARG A 23 11.17 -13.11 -9.83
N GLU A 24 11.48 -14.18 -9.12
CA GLU A 24 12.83 -14.41 -8.60
C GLU A 24 13.87 -14.36 -9.73
N ASN A 25 14.99 -13.69 -9.48
CA ASN A 25 16.09 -13.43 -10.42
C ASN A 25 15.79 -12.52 -11.62
N SER A 26 14.55 -12.09 -11.84
CA SER A 26 14.20 -11.24 -12.98
C SER A 26 14.76 -9.82 -12.88
N ALA A 27 15.12 -9.32 -11.69
CA ALA A 27 15.79 -8.02 -11.59
C ALA A 27 17.12 -8.00 -12.36
N ARG A 28 17.82 -9.13 -12.40
CA ARG A 28 19.10 -9.28 -13.14
C ARG A 28 18.89 -9.12 -14.64
N GLU A 29 17.86 -9.77 -15.17
CA GLU A 29 17.51 -9.76 -16.58
C GLU A 29 17.11 -8.36 -17.02
N LYS A 30 16.30 -7.68 -16.20
CA LYS A 30 15.87 -6.30 -16.43
C LYS A 30 17.04 -5.33 -16.45
N LEU A 31 17.98 -5.44 -15.50
CA LEU A 31 19.20 -4.62 -15.48
C LEU A 31 20.12 -4.90 -16.70
N ALA A 32 20.08 -6.11 -17.26
CA ALA A 32 20.80 -6.46 -18.47
C ALA A 32 20.09 -6.01 -19.76
N SER A 33 18.83 -5.55 -19.67
CA SER A 33 18.01 -5.18 -20.83
C SER A 33 18.66 -4.12 -21.70
N LYS A 34 18.74 -4.41 -23.01
CA LYS A 34 19.20 -3.45 -24.02
C LYS A 34 18.33 -2.19 -24.04
N LYS A 35 17.01 -2.31 -23.82
CA LYS A 35 16.08 -1.18 -23.79
C LYS A 35 16.38 -0.24 -22.63
N LEU A 36 16.62 -0.80 -21.44
CA LEU A 36 16.96 -0.02 -20.25
C LEU A 36 18.30 0.72 -20.45
N LYS A 37 19.31 0.01 -20.96
CA LYS A 37 20.63 0.59 -21.26
C LYS A 37 20.58 1.67 -22.35
N ALA A 38 19.73 1.48 -23.36
CA ALA A 38 19.52 2.46 -24.42
C ALA A 38 18.82 3.73 -23.91
N LEU A 39 17.94 3.61 -22.92
CA LEU A 39 17.24 4.75 -22.31
C LEU A 39 18.17 5.60 -21.43
N TYR A 40 19.10 4.98 -20.71
CA TYR A 40 19.99 5.65 -19.76
C TYR A 40 21.47 5.58 -20.16
N GLN A 41 21.77 5.77 -21.45
CA GLN A 41 23.11 5.65 -22.04
C GLN A 41 24.23 6.14 -21.11
N ASN A 42 25.24 5.29 -20.87
CA ASN A 42 26.44 5.58 -20.05
C ASN A 42 26.21 5.97 -18.58
N ASN A 43 25.00 5.79 -18.01
CA ASN A 43 24.77 6.17 -16.62
C ASN A 43 25.40 5.15 -15.65
N SER A 44 26.40 5.59 -14.89
CA SER A 44 27.23 4.78 -13.99
C SER A 44 26.48 4.14 -12.81
N GLN A 45 25.20 4.50 -12.63
CA GLN A 45 24.41 4.03 -11.49
C GLN A 45 23.64 2.73 -11.76
N LEU A 46 23.41 2.34 -13.02
CA LEU A 46 22.80 1.04 -13.39
C LEU A 46 23.83 -0.09 -13.45
N VAL A 47 24.74 -0.12 -12.48
CA VAL A 47 25.82 -1.11 -12.41
C VAL A 47 25.50 -2.12 -11.33
N LYS A 48 25.63 -3.40 -11.68
CA LYS A 48 25.63 -4.49 -10.71
C LYS A 48 26.84 -4.32 -9.80
N THR A 49 26.62 -4.17 -8.50
CA THR A 49 27.70 -4.08 -7.52
C THR A 49 27.56 -5.18 -6.48
N SER A 50 28.70 -5.73 -6.06
CA SER A 50 28.78 -6.64 -4.91
C SER A 50 29.26 -5.86 -3.71
N VAL A 51 28.36 -5.59 -2.75
CA VAL A 51 28.61 -4.70 -1.61
C VAL A 51 28.45 -5.42 -0.28
N ARG A 52 29.22 -5.00 0.72
CA ARG A 52 29.05 -5.42 2.11
C ARG A 52 28.11 -4.43 2.80
N ILE A 53 26.88 -4.86 3.06
CA ILE A 53 25.90 -4.06 3.79
C ILE A 53 26.23 -4.08 5.28
N VAL A 54 26.07 -2.96 5.99
CA VAL A 54 26.37 -2.83 7.43
C VAL A 54 25.13 -2.83 8.32
N ASN A 55 23.96 -2.40 7.81
CA ASN A 55 22.70 -2.27 8.56
C ASN A 55 21.69 -3.38 8.19
N LYS A 56 22.04 -4.63 8.47
CA LYS A 56 21.23 -5.77 8.04
C LYS A 56 20.04 -5.97 8.99
N PRO A 57 18.83 -6.24 8.46
CA PRO A 57 17.73 -6.73 9.27
C PRO A 57 18.07 -8.08 9.91
N ASN A 58 17.55 -8.34 11.10
CA ASN A 58 17.69 -9.64 11.77
C ASN A 58 17.16 -10.77 10.86
N GLY A 59 17.94 -11.85 10.70
CA GLY A 59 17.58 -13.00 9.86
C GLY A 59 17.93 -12.88 8.37
N PHE A 60 18.53 -11.76 7.92
CA PHE A 60 18.96 -11.63 6.54
C PHE A 60 20.19 -12.50 6.24
N LYS A 61 19.98 -13.59 5.48
CA LYS A 61 21.06 -14.52 5.08
C LYS A 61 22.02 -13.86 4.11
N ILE A 62 23.31 -13.93 4.42
CA ILE A 62 24.39 -13.41 3.59
C ILE A 62 25.16 -14.59 3.04
N PRO A 63 25.61 -14.55 1.77
CA PRO A 63 26.60 -15.49 1.29
C PRO A 63 27.85 -15.49 2.16
N ASP A 64 28.59 -16.60 2.18
CA ASP A 64 29.77 -16.79 3.05
C ASP A 64 30.86 -15.73 2.83
N ASN A 65 30.92 -15.14 1.63
CA ASN A 65 31.84 -14.05 1.29
C ASN A 65 31.47 -12.68 1.93
N GLY A 66 30.34 -12.60 2.63
CA GLY A 66 29.88 -11.40 3.33
C GLY A 66 29.45 -10.25 2.41
N LYS A 67 29.26 -10.50 1.11
CA LYS A 67 28.84 -9.51 0.11
C LYS A 67 27.53 -9.91 -0.56
N VAL A 68 26.75 -8.93 -0.97
CA VAL A 68 25.46 -9.13 -1.65
C VAL A 68 25.40 -8.38 -2.96
N ASN A 69 24.70 -8.97 -3.94
CA ASN A 69 24.43 -8.31 -5.22
C ASN A 69 23.36 -7.23 -5.02
N ALA A 70 23.71 -6.00 -5.39
CA ALA A 70 22.85 -4.85 -5.26
C ALA A 70 23.09 -3.84 -6.40
N VAL A 71 22.20 -2.84 -6.47
CA VAL A 71 22.34 -1.65 -7.32
C VAL A 71 22.40 -0.42 -6.41
N PRO A 72 23.21 0.59 -6.72
CA PRO A 72 23.08 1.91 -6.10
C PRO A 72 21.63 2.40 -6.11
N TYR A 73 21.19 3.10 -5.07
CA TYR A 73 19.81 3.58 -4.98
C TYR A 73 19.37 4.42 -6.19
N GLY A 74 20.23 5.29 -6.71
CA GLY A 74 19.93 6.06 -7.91
C GLY A 74 19.73 5.19 -9.17
N GLY A 75 20.45 4.08 -9.29
CA GLY A 75 20.22 3.09 -10.35
C GLY A 75 18.89 2.34 -10.18
N PHE A 76 18.45 2.11 -8.94
CA PHE A 76 17.11 1.60 -8.67
C PHE A 76 16.03 2.59 -9.10
N LEU A 77 16.17 3.89 -8.83
CA LEU A 77 15.21 4.91 -9.29
C LEU A 77 15.09 4.95 -10.82
N GLN A 78 16.20 4.77 -11.54
CA GLN A 78 16.19 4.65 -13.00
C GLN A 78 15.43 3.40 -13.46
N LEU A 79 15.59 2.28 -12.76
CA LEU A 79 14.82 1.06 -13.04
C LEU A 79 13.31 1.28 -12.78
N VAL A 80 12.94 1.96 -11.68
CA VAL A 80 11.54 2.30 -11.40
C VAL A 80 10.95 3.14 -12.54
N ASN A 81 11.65 4.20 -12.95
CA ASN A 81 11.21 5.06 -14.05
C ASN A 81 11.07 4.30 -15.38
N PHE A 82 12.00 3.39 -15.68
CA PHE A 82 11.87 2.51 -16.84
C PHE A 82 10.60 1.67 -16.77
N GLU A 83 10.28 1.08 -15.63
CA GLU A 83 9.06 0.28 -15.45
C GLU A 83 7.79 1.12 -15.55
N VAL A 84 7.81 2.38 -15.10
CA VAL A 84 6.72 3.34 -15.34
C VAL A 84 6.51 3.54 -16.84
N ILE A 85 7.57 3.73 -17.62
CA ILE A 85 7.49 3.83 -19.09
C ILE A 85 6.96 2.54 -19.71
N GLN A 86 7.27 1.38 -19.14
CA GLN A 86 6.72 0.08 -19.56
C GLN A 86 5.29 -0.17 -19.02
N GLN A 87 4.65 0.82 -18.39
CA GLN A 87 3.31 0.74 -17.81
C GLN A 87 3.16 -0.35 -16.73
N ASN A 88 4.22 -0.62 -15.97
CA ASN A 88 4.11 -1.50 -14.81
C ASN A 88 3.29 -0.82 -13.70
N PRO A 89 2.11 -1.35 -13.33
CA PRO A 89 1.22 -0.70 -12.37
C PRO A 89 1.84 -0.57 -10.98
N VAL A 90 2.73 -1.48 -10.58
CA VAL A 90 3.42 -1.42 -9.29
C VAL A 90 4.38 -0.24 -9.25
N ALA A 91 5.17 -0.05 -10.31
CA ALA A 91 6.10 1.07 -10.41
C ALA A 91 5.38 2.43 -10.50
N ILE A 92 4.27 2.50 -11.26
CA ILE A 92 3.43 3.70 -11.34
C ILE A 92 2.90 4.06 -9.96
N ASN A 93 2.30 3.11 -9.25
CA ASN A 93 1.75 3.34 -7.92
C ASN A 93 2.84 3.76 -6.92
N LEU A 94 4.04 3.16 -7.01
CA LEU A 94 5.18 3.52 -6.18
C LEU A 94 5.60 4.99 -6.40
N VAL A 95 5.72 5.43 -7.66
CA VAL A 95 6.09 6.82 -8.00
C VAL A 95 5.01 7.80 -7.58
N VAL A 96 3.73 7.52 -7.88
CA VAL A 96 2.62 8.39 -7.49
C VAL A 96 2.54 8.53 -5.97
N ALA A 97 2.71 7.44 -5.23
CA ALA A 97 2.71 7.48 -3.76
C ALA A 97 3.89 8.29 -3.20
N GLY A 98 5.10 8.07 -3.71
CA GLY A 98 6.30 8.81 -3.28
C GLY A 98 6.26 10.30 -3.62
N LEU A 99 5.80 10.64 -4.83
CA LEU A 99 5.64 12.03 -5.27
C LEU A 99 4.56 12.74 -4.44
N GLY A 100 3.42 12.09 -4.22
CA GLY A 100 2.36 12.61 -3.37
C GLY A 100 2.85 12.89 -1.95
N ASP A 101 3.67 12.00 -1.37
CA ASP A 101 4.25 12.23 -0.04
C ASP A 101 5.25 13.39 -0.02
N SER A 102 6.07 13.50 -1.06
CA SER A 102 7.08 14.57 -1.19
C SER A 102 6.42 15.94 -1.34
N LEU A 103 5.40 16.07 -2.20
CA LEU A 103 4.63 17.30 -2.39
C LEU A 103 3.86 17.68 -1.12
N ARG A 104 3.27 16.70 -0.44
CA ARG A 104 2.60 16.92 0.84
C ARG A 104 3.56 17.42 1.91
N SER A 105 4.73 16.80 2.03
CA SER A 105 5.76 17.20 3.00
C SER A 105 6.29 18.61 2.70
N LEU A 106 6.45 18.94 1.42
CA LEU A 106 6.80 20.29 0.98
C LEU A 106 5.71 21.31 1.35
N ALA A 107 4.44 20.99 1.09
CA ALA A 107 3.32 21.85 1.43
C ALA A 107 3.25 22.11 2.94
N TYR A 108 3.34 21.07 3.77
CA TYR A 108 3.32 21.25 5.23
C TYR A 108 4.49 22.08 5.74
N SER A 109 5.69 21.86 5.20
CA SER A 109 6.86 22.70 5.50
C SER A 109 6.61 24.16 5.14
N HIS A 110 6.02 24.41 3.97
CA HIS A 110 5.67 25.77 3.52
C HIS A 110 4.66 26.46 4.44
N PHE A 111 3.69 25.70 4.99
CA PHE A 111 2.69 26.21 5.93
C PHE A 111 3.15 26.19 7.40
N GLY A 112 4.43 25.87 7.68
CA GLY A 112 4.97 25.82 9.05
C GLY A 112 4.42 24.66 9.90
N ILE A 113 3.77 23.68 9.28
CA ILE A 113 3.24 22.50 9.94
C ILE A 113 4.37 21.47 10.07
N ALA A 114 4.96 21.39 11.26
CA ALA A 114 5.97 20.38 11.57
C ALA A 114 5.30 19.02 11.76
N ILE A 115 5.46 18.12 10.79
CA ILE A 115 5.12 16.70 10.92
C ILE A 115 6.38 15.96 11.32
N SER A 116 6.35 15.28 12.47
CA SER A 116 7.45 14.38 12.86
C SER A 116 7.60 13.24 11.85
N ASP A 117 8.82 12.73 11.70
CA ASP A 117 9.08 11.57 10.84
C ASP A 117 8.24 10.36 11.27
N GLU A 118 8.00 10.19 12.58
CA GLU A 118 7.11 9.18 13.13
C GLU A 118 5.66 9.34 12.64
N GLN A 119 5.08 10.55 12.73
CA GLN A 119 3.72 10.81 12.25
C GLN A 119 3.59 10.62 10.74
N ARG A 120 4.62 11.02 9.98
CA ARG A 120 4.68 10.83 8.53
C ARG A 120 4.68 9.35 8.17
N ASN A 121 5.58 8.58 8.77
CA ASN A 121 5.72 7.14 8.53
C ASN A 121 4.49 6.36 9.00
N GLN A 122 3.92 6.73 10.15
CA GLN A 122 2.71 6.11 10.68
C GLN A 122 1.53 6.33 9.73
N TRP A 123 1.34 7.55 9.22
CA TRP A 123 0.28 7.84 8.25
C TRP A 123 0.47 7.05 6.95
N LEU A 124 1.70 6.98 6.43
CA LEU A 124 2.00 6.18 5.22
C LEU A 124 1.71 4.70 5.44
N SER A 125 2.10 4.14 6.59
CA SER A 125 1.80 2.75 6.96
C SER A 125 0.29 2.54 7.05
N THR A 126 -0.43 3.33 7.86
CA THR A 126 -1.87 3.21 8.03
C THR A 126 -2.63 3.32 6.70
N ARG A 127 -2.19 4.20 5.79
CA ARG A 127 -2.79 4.32 4.45
C ARG A 127 -2.55 3.08 3.61
N HIS A 128 -1.30 2.59 3.56
CA HIS A 128 -0.93 1.40 2.80
C HIS A 128 -1.65 0.16 3.34
N ASP A 129 -1.61 -0.02 4.66
CA ASP A 129 -2.27 -1.12 5.37
C ASP A 129 -3.78 -1.08 5.13
N GLY A 130 -4.39 0.10 5.12
CA GLY A 130 -5.80 0.22 4.76
C GLY A 130 -6.10 -0.27 3.34
N LYS A 131 -5.32 0.16 2.34
CA LYS A 131 -5.47 -0.31 0.96
C LYS A 131 -5.30 -1.84 0.86
N MET A 132 -4.38 -2.42 1.61
CA MET A 132 -4.19 -3.87 1.70
C MET A 132 -5.39 -4.57 2.33
N VAL A 133 -5.84 -4.15 3.52
CA VAL A 133 -6.98 -4.76 4.24
C VAL A 133 -8.25 -4.79 3.39
N ARG A 134 -8.46 -3.78 2.54
CA ARG A 134 -9.61 -3.74 1.63
C ARG A 134 -9.53 -4.72 0.47
N ARG A 135 -8.33 -4.91 -0.05
CA ARG A 135 -8.07 -5.96 -1.01
C ARG A 135 -8.30 -7.30 -0.35
N ASP A 136 -7.80 -7.50 0.87
CA ASP A 136 -8.01 -8.73 1.65
C ASP A 136 -9.50 -8.98 1.89
N LEU A 137 -10.30 -7.96 2.23
CA LEU A 137 -11.76 -8.10 2.36
C LEU A 137 -12.44 -8.49 1.05
N THR A 138 -11.99 -7.93 -0.08
CA THR A 138 -12.52 -8.29 -1.40
C THR A 138 -12.16 -9.75 -1.74
N ASP A 139 -10.92 -10.15 -1.47
CA ASP A 139 -10.42 -11.50 -1.71
C ASP A 139 -11.10 -12.53 -0.78
N ALA A 140 -11.35 -12.17 0.48
CA ALA A 140 -12.09 -13.00 1.45
C ALA A 140 -13.55 -13.22 1.01
N ILE A 141 -14.26 -12.16 0.60
CA ILE A 141 -15.62 -12.28 0.05
C ILE A 141 -15.61 -13.16 -1.20
N LYS A 142 -14.63 -12.98 -2.08
CA LYS A 142 -14.49 -13.81 -3.28
C LYS A 142 -14.27 -15.28 -2.92
N SER A 143 -13.38 -15.58 -1.98
CA SER A 143 -13.12 -16.94 -1.50
C SER A 143 -14.38 -17.57 -0.91
N TYR A 144 -15.14 -16.82 -0.11
CA TYR A 144 -16.44 -17.25 0.41
C TYR A 144 -17.41 -17.63 -0.72
N LEU A 145 -17.57 -16.79 -1.74
CA LEU A 145 -18.45 -17.07 -2.89
C LEU A 145 -18.00 -18.25 -3.76
N GLU A 146 -16.71 -18.59 -3.73
CA GLU A 146 -16.17 -19.77 -4.41
C GLU A 146 -16.46 -21.06 -3.64
N ARG A 147 -16.45 -20.99 -2.30
CA ARG A 147 -16.86 -22.09 -1.40
C ARG A 147 -18.38 -22.30 -1.41
N HIS A 148 -19.15 -21.22 -1.48
CA HIS A 148 -20.62 -21.22 -1.48
C HIS A 148 -21.20 -20.99 -2.88
N LYS A 149 -21.22 -22.04 -3.70
CA LYS A 149 -21.71 -21.98 -5.10
C LYS A 149 -23.23 -21.90 -5.20
N GLU A 150 -23.94 -22.21 -4.12
CA GLU A 150 -25.39 -22.13 -3.97
C GLU A 150 -25.93 -20.69 -3.89
N CYS A 151 -25.06 -19.69 -3.71
CA CYS A 151 -25.46 -18.30 -3.68
C CYS A 151 -26.01 -17.83 -5.04
N SER A 152 -27.14 -17.12 -5.01
CA SER A 152 -27.75 -16.54 -6.23
C SER A 152 -26.82 -15.55 -6.95
N ASP A 153 -26.96 -15.44 -8.27
CA ASP A 153 -26.18 -14.49 -9.09
C ASP A 153 -26.34 -13.04 -8.61
N ASN A 154 -27.56 -12.64 -8.26
CA ASN A 154 -27.83 -11.32 -7.69
C ASN A 154 -27.01 -11.08 -6.42
N TYR A 155 -26.98 -12.06 -5.52
CA TYR A 155 -26.18 -11.95 -4.30
C TYR A 155 -24.68 -11.80 -4.61
N ARG A 156 -24.15 -12.61 -5.53
CA ARG A 156 -22.72 -12.55 -5.95
C ARG A 156 -22.33 -11.17 -6.50
N ILE A 157 -23.25 -10.49 -7.19
CA ILE A 157 -23.04 -9.14 -7.74
C ILE A 157 -23.05 -8.08 -6.63
N PHE A 158 -24.05 -8.09 -5.75
CA PHE A 158 -24.29 -6.98 -4.82
C PHE A 158 -23.55 -7.10 -3.48
N ILE A 159 -23.07 -8.29 -3.10
CA ILE A 159 -22.48 -8.52 -1.77
C ILE A 159 -21.28 -7.61 -1.48
N TYR A 160 -20.43 -7.32 -2.46
CA TYR A 160 -19.27 -6.45 -2.29
C TYR A 160 -19.69 -5.02 -1.90
N VAL A 161 -20.64 -4.45 -2.63
CA VAL A 161 -21.14 -3.09 -2.37
C VAL A 161 -21.88 -3.06 -1.03
N ASN A 162 -22.73 -4.06 -0.78
CA ASN A 162 -23.53 -4.14 0.43
C ASN A 162 -22.66 -4.25 1.69
N ALA A 163 -21.66 -5.14 1.70
CA ALA A 163 -20.75 -5.30 2.83
C ALA A 163 -19.94 -4.03 3.08
N THR A 164 -19.50 -3.37 2.02
CA THR A 164 -18.75 -2.10 2.09
C THR A 164 -19.60 -0.98 2.68
N ASP A 165 -20.80 -0.77 2.12
CA ASP A 165 -21.67 0.31 2.57
C ASP A 165 -22.20 0.06 3.98
N ALA A 166 -22.45 -1.20 4.36
CA ALA A 166 -22.80 -1.54 5.73
C ALA A 166 -21.68 -1.20 6.72
N MET A 167 -20.43 -1.52 6.36
CA MET A 167 -19.26 -1.17 7.17
C MET A 167 -19.09 0.36 7.28
N TYR A 168 -19.19 1.09 6.17
CA TYR A 168 -19.08 2.55 6.17
C TYR A 168 -20.20 3.22 6.97
N ARG A 169 -21.44 2.70 6.88
CA ARG A 169 -22.55 3.19 7.70
C ARG A 169 -22.31 2.95 9.17
N ALA A 170 -21.75 1.81 9.55
CA ALA A 170 -21.47 1.53 10.96
C ALA A 170 -20.33 2.40 11.52
N VAL A 171 -19.27 2.62 10.74
CA VAL A 171 -18.11 3.39 11.20
C VAL A 171 -18.36 4.90 11.15
N PHE A 172 -19.01 5.38 10.08
CA PHE A 172 -19.10 6.81 9.74
C PHE A 172 -20.52 7.36 9.63
N GLY A 173 -21.55 6.50 9.65
CA GLY A 173 -22.95 6.92 9.51
C GLY A 173 -23.38 7.25 8.08
N MET A 174 -22.54 6.96 7.08
CA MET A 174 -22.79 7.27 5.67
C MET A 174 -22.28 6.16 4.75
N THR A 175 -22.71 6.13 3.49
CA THR A 175 -22.19 5.17 2.50
C THR A 175 -20.79 5.56 2.01
N ALA A 176 -20.10 4.63 1.35
CA ALA A 176 -18.80 4.94 0.74
C ALA A 176 -18.92 6.03 -0.34
N LYS A 177 -20.05 6.09 -1.06
CA LYS A 177 -20.30 7.12 -2.06
C LYS A 177 -20.52 8.50 -1.42
N GLN A 178 -21.34 8.57 -0.37
CA GLN A 178 -21.57 9.82 0.36
C GLN A 178 -20.26 10.35 0.98
N MET A 179 -19.39 9.46 1.46
CA MET A 179 -18.08 9.84 1.97
C MET A 179 -17.20 10.48 0.90
N GLU A 180 -17.15 9.92 -0.30
CA GLU A 180 -16.33 10.48 -1.39
C GLU A 180 -16.87 11.83 -1.85
N GLU A 181 -18.20 11.99 -1.92
CA GLU A 181 -18.86 13.26 -2.19
C GLU A 181 -18.50 14.31 -1.14
N MET A 182 -18.55 13.95 0.15
CA MET A 182 -18.19 14.83 1.26
C MET A 182 -16.71 15.25 1.23
N LEU A 183 -15.82 14.32 0.85
CA LEU A 183 -14.37 14.57 0.75
C LEU A 183 -13.96 15.26 -0.56
N GLY A 184 -14.87 15.38 -1.53
CA GLY A 184 -14.58 15.93 -2.85
C GLY A 184 -13.58 15.10 -3.65
N CYS A 185 -13.48 13.78 -3.39
CA CYS A 185 -12.53 12.89 -4.06
C CYS A 185 -13.20 12.04 -5.14
N THR A 186 -12.39 11.44 -6.02
CA THR A 186 -12.95 10.53 -7.03
C THR A 186 -13.30 9.16 -6.42
N ARG A 187 -14.02 8.33 -7.20
CA ARG A 187 -14.50 7.03 -6.74
C ARG A 187 -13.32 6.15 -6.30
N HIS A 188 -13.45 5.50 -5.15
CA HIS A 188 -12.46 4.62 -4.52
C HIS A 188 -11.20 5.31 -3.97
N GLU A 189 -11.20 6.65 -3.88
CA GLU A 189 -10.06 7.42 -3.36
C GLU A 189 -10.24 7.94 -1.93
N SER A 190 -11.40 7.72 -1.29
CA SER A 190 -11.73 8.29 0.04
C SER A 190 -10.61 8.16 1.08
N ARG A 191 -9.89 7.04 1.07
CA ARG A 191 -8.80 6.75 2.00
C ARG A 191 -7.58 7.64 1.88
N ASP A 192 -7.40 8.29 0.74
CA ASP A 192 -6.29 9.22 0.53
C ASP A 192 -6.58 10.58 1.21
N TYR A 193 -7.85 10.82 1.55
CA TYR A 193 -8.37 12.07 2.11
C TYR A 193 -8.77 11.96 3.58
N LEU A 194 -8.91 10.74 4.12
CA LEU A 194 -9.19 10.50 5.53
C LEU A 194 -7.96 10.77 6.42
N ASP A 195 -8.22 11.23 7.65
CA ASP A 195 -7.21 11.32 8.70
C ASP A 195 -6.85 9.94 9.27
N SER A 196 -5.73 9.87 9.98
CA SER A 196 -5.22 8.59 10.52
C SER A 196 -6.20 7.92 11.48
N ARG A 197 -6.99 8.68 12.24
CA ARG A 197 -7.97 8.11 13.18
C ARG A 197 -9.12 7.46 12.42
N SER A 198 -9.71 8.15 11.44
CA SER A 198 -10.77 7.60 10.60
C SER A 198 -10.30 6.38 9.82
N LEU A 199 -9.10 6.43 9.24
CA LEU A 199 -8.48 5.30 8.54
C LEU A 199 -8.32 4.08 9.46
N ASN A 200 -7.74 4.25 10.65
CA ASN A 200 -7.54 3.14 11.56
C ASN A 200 -8.87 2.49 11.99
N ARG A 201 -9.93 3.29 12.18
CA ARG A 201 -11.24 2.75 12.56
C ARG A 201 -11.84 1.86 11.47
N ILE A 202 -11.83 2.31 10.21
CA ILE A 202 -12.35 1.50 9.10
C ILE A 202 -11.45 0.28 8.83
N ASN A 203 -10.12 0.44 8.91
CA ASN A 203 -9.17 -0.66 8.71
C ASN A 203 -9.35 -1.75 9.77
N ASN A 204 -9.48 -1.39 11.04
CA ASN A 204 -9.68 -2.36 12.12
C ASN A 204 -10.99 -3.14 11.95
N ALA A 205 -12.06 -2.45 11.54
CA ALA A 205 -13.34 -3.08 11.32
C ALA A 205 -13.33 -4.02 10.09
N GLU A 206 -12.71 -3.60 8.98
CA GLU A 206 -12.54 -4.46 7.81
C GLU A 206 -11.65 -5.67 8.09
N ALA A 207 -10.53 -5.51 8.82
CA ALA A 207 -9.65 -6.60 9.19
C ALA A 207 -10.34 -7.63 10.11
N ALA A 208 -11.15 -7.17 11.05
CA ALA A 208 -11.96 -8.05 11.89
C ALA A 208 -13.03 -8.81 11.06
N CYS A 209 -13.56 -8.18 10.01
CA CYS A 209 -14.51 -8.81 9.10
C CYS A 209 -13.83 -9.90 8.26
N VAL A 210 -12.65 -9.61 7.69
CA VAL A 210 -11.81 -10.60 7.00
C VAL A 210 -11.58 -11.82 7.88
N ALA A 211 -11.19 -11.62 9.14
CA ALA A 211 -10.93 -12.72 10.06
C ALA A 211 -12.16 -13.61 10.33
N GLN A 212 -13.38 -13.06 10.30
CA GLN A 212 -14.62 -13.83 10.44
C GLN A 212 -14.94 -14.62 9.17
N ILE A 213 -14.74 -14.02 8.00
CA ILE A 213 -15.02 -14.68 6.70
C ILE A 213 -14.01 -15.80 6.45
N ASP A 214 -12.71 -15.53 6.60
CA ASP A 214 -11.67 -16.49 6.23
C ASP A 214 -11.51 -17.62 7.26
N ASN A 215 -11.52 -17.29 8.55
CA ASN A 215 -11.21 -18.29 9.59
C ASN A 215 -12.45 -19.01 10.14
N ARG A 216 -13.64 -18.41 10.01
CA ARG A 216 -14.89 -18.94 10.59
C ARG A 216 -15.98 -19.17 9.55
N ASP A 217 -15.69 -18.92 8.27
CA ASP A 217 -16.61 -19.10 7.14
C ASP A 217 -17.96 -18.38 7.35
N VAL A 218 -17.92 -17.21 8.00
CA VAL A 218 -19.12 -16.41 8.26
C VAL A 218 -19.51 -15.65 7.00
N GLU A 219 -20.80 -15.65 6.67
CA GLU A 219 -21.36 -14.88 5.55
C GLU A 219 -20.99 -13.39 5.67
N PRO A 220 -20.55 -12.71 4.58
CA PRO A 220 -19.99 -11.36 4.67
C PRO A 220 -20.86 -10.31 5.37
N MET A 221 -22.17 -10.25 5.13
CA MET A 221 -23.06 -9.29 5.82
C MET A 221 -23.20 -9.64 7.31
N GLN A 222 -23.26 -10.92 7.65
CA GLN A 222 -23.28 -11.37 9.03
C GLN A 222 -21.93 -11.10 9.73
N ALA A 223 -20.81 -11.24 9.02
CA ALA A 223 -19.49 -10.88 9.52
C ALA A 223 -19.42 -9.38 9.84
N VAL A 224 -19.96 -8.52 8.97
CA VAL A 224 -20.08 -7.08 9.25
C VAL A 224 -20.89 -6.84 10.52
N LYS A 225 -22.09 -7.44 10.66
CA LYS A 225 -22.92 -7.29 11.88
C LYS A 225 -22.17 -7.72 13.14
N ASN A 226 -21.56 -8.90 13.12
CA ASN A 226 -20.81 -9.43 14.25
C ASN A 226 -19.67 -8.49 14.66
N VAL A 227 -18.98 -7.89 13.70
CA VAL A 227 -17.90 -6.93 13.96
C VAL A 227 -18.44 -5.63 14.54
N VAL A 228 -19.56 -5.11 14.02
CA VAL A 228 -20.21 -3.89 14.54
C VAL A 228 -20.57 -4.07 16.01
N ASP A 229 -21.18 -5.21 16.35
CA ASP A 229 -21.56 -5.54 17.72
C ASP A 229 -20.32 -5.74 18.60
N PHE A 230 -19.35 -6.52 18.14
CA PHE A 230 -18.13 -6.83 18.90
C PHE A 230 -17.27 -5.61 19.20
N LEU A 231 -17.08 -4.73 18.20
CA LEU A 231 -16.31 -3.50 18.35
C LEU A 231 -17.12 -2.33 18.93
N CYS A 232 -18.42 -2.53 19.20
CA CYS A 232 -19.36 -1.51 19.65
C CYS A 232 -19.26 -0.24 18.79
N LEU A 233 -19.26 -0.40 17.46
CA LEU A 233 -19.01 0.71 16.54
C LEU A 233 -20.16 1.71 16.61
N THR A 234 -19.85 2.91 17.12
CA THR A 234 -20.73 4.06 17.02
C THR A 234 -20.30 4.94 15.85
N PRO A 235 -21.23 5.32 14.95
CA PRO A 235 -20.92 6.25 13.87
C PRO A 235 -20.27 7.52 14.40
N SER A 236 -19.13 7.91 13.83
CA SER A 236 -18.65 9.29 13.99
C SER A 236 -18.38 9.89 12.63
N GLN A 237 -18.69 11.17 12.48
CA GLN A 237 -18.35 11.90 11.27
C GLN A 237 -16.84 11.81 11.05
N PRO A 238 -16.38 11.46 9.83
CA PRO A 238 -14.97 11.49 9.50
C PRO A 238 -14.48 12.94 9.52
N VAL A 239 -13.29 13.15 10.08
CA VAL A 239 -12.67 14.48 10.05
C VAL A 239 -11.89 14.60 8.74
N SER A 240 -12.27 15.58 7.92
CA SER A 240 -11.50 15.93 6.72
C SER A 240 -10.10 16.39 7.13
N LYS A 241 -9.09 16.02 6.34
CA LYS A 241 -7.69 16.42 6.57
C LYS A 241 -7.45 17.93 6.48
N ILE A 242 -8.42 18.69 6.00
CA ILE A 242 -8.35 20.14 5.79
C ILE A 242 -9.44 20.80 6.63
N GLU A 243 -9.10 21.23 7.84
CA GLU A 243 -9.78 22.38 8.43
C GLU A 243 -9.21 23.61 7.74
N VAL A 244 -9.99 24.21 6.83
CA VAL A 244 -9.73 25.58 6.39
C VAL A 244 -10.05 26.46 7.58
N VAL A 245 -9.03 26.83 8.35
CA VAL A 245 -9.16 27.93 9.30
C VAL A 245 -9.33 29.19 8.45
N ALA A 246 -10.57 29.69 8.40
CA ALA A 246 -10.90 30.98 7.84
C ALA A 246 -10.32 32.12 8.70
#